data_AF-A0A1H3JWF3-F1
#
_entry.id   AF-A0A1H3JWF3-F1
#
_cell.length_a   1.000
_cell.length_b   1.000
_cell.length_c   1.000
_cell.angle_alpha   90.00
_cell.angle_beta   90.00
_cell.angle_gamma   90.00
#
_symmetry.space_group_name_H-M   'P 1'
#
loop_
_entity.id
_entity.type
_entity.pdbx_description
1 polymer ?
#
loop_
_entity_poly.entity_id
_entity_poly.type
_entity_poly.pdbx_seq_one_letter_code
_entity_poly.pdbx_strand_id
1 'polypeptide(L)'
;MPEFLRTRTALISAALLLSGCTAAAKDGAAVLSEPIAPQNTAYTFEYACPRPLPAVRISGDSRWRDSGGYAARVTALSIGKAEANASVLTQINRRFPADALQERPWVTCMEGAARVEIRLVDRAKGGVSREAGPIFVIDESANVEFR
;
A
#
# COMPACT_ATOMS: atom_id res chain seq x y z
N MET A 1 -45.07 65.95 -26.06
CA MET A 1 -44.27 67.05 -25.47
C MET A 1 -44.66 67.18 -24.00
N PRO A 2 -43.75 67.54 -23.07
CA PRO A 2 -42.32 67.81 -23.25
C PRO A 2 -41.40 67.09 -22.20
N GLU A 3 -40.10 67.39 -22.26
CA GLU A 3 -38.99 67.26 -21.26
C GLU A 3 -38.68 65.87 -20.64
N PHE A 4 -37.44 65.34 -20.57
CA PHE A 4 -36.08 65.82 -20.21
C PHE A 4 -35.78 65.96 -18.70
N LEU A 5 -34.95 65.04 -18.17
CA LEU A 5 -33.77 65.20 -17.27
C LEU A 5 -33.41 63.81 -16.68
N ARG A 6 -32.18 63.25 -16.79
CA ARG A 6 -30.96 63.50 -15.98
C ARG A 6 -31.19 63.36 -14.46
N THR A 7 -30.41 62.66 -13.63
CA THR A 7 -29.16 61.84 -13.73
C THR A 7 -29.12 60.97 -12.44
N ARG A 8 -28.42 59.85 -12.22
CA ARG A 8 -27.19 59.17 -12.73
C ARG A 8 -27.51 57.65 -12.86
N THR A 9 -26.80 56.75 -13.54
CA THR A 9 -25.36 56.44 -13.72
C THR A 9 -24.65 55.88 -12.46
N ALA A 10 -24.60 54.55 -12.36
CA ALA A 10 -23.60 53.80 -11.61
C ALA A 10 -23.12 52.65 -12.51
N LEU A 11 -21.81 52.47 -12.69
CA LEU A 11 -21.24 51.44 -13.58
C LEU A 11 -20.90 50.18 -12.79
N ILE A 12 -21.24 49.01 -13.34
CA ILE A 12 -20.42 47.81 -13.23
C ILE A 12 -20.30 47.20 -14.63
N SER A 13 -19.22 47.54 -15.33
CA SER A 13 -18.86 46.94 -16.61
C SER A 13 -17.89 45.79 -16.37
N ALA A 14 -18.37 44.55 -16.45
CA ALA A 14 -17.54 43.34 -16.46
C ALA A 14 -17.57 42.73 -17.87
N ALA A 15 -16.71 43.23 -18.78
CA ALA A 15 -16.64 42.73 -20.14
C ALA A 15 -15.95 41.35 -20.19
N LEU A 16 -16.59 40.35 -20.80
CA LEU A 16 -15.93 39.10 -21.15
C LEU A 16 -14.94 39.36 -22.30
N LEU A 17 -13.67 39.58 -21.96
CA LEU A 17 -12.58 39.63 -22.94
C LEU A 17 -12.21 38.21 -23.39
N LEU A 18 -13.03 37.65 -24.29
CA LEU A 18 -12.63 36.52 -25.13
C LEU A 18 -11.61 36.99 -26.18
N SER A 19 -10.36 37.20 -25.72
CA SER A 19 -9.19 37.41 -26.56
C SER A 19 -8.24 36.24 -26.38
N GLY A 20 -7.97 35.51 -27.45
CA GLY A 20 -7.17 34.29 -27.39
C GLY A 20 -5.68 34.58 -27.20
N CYS A 21 -5.04 33.88 -26.26
CA CYS A 21 -3.59 33.72 -26.28
C CYS A 21 -3.23 32.50 -27.13
N THR A 22 -2.37 32.70 -28.12
CA THR A 22 -1.81 31.64 -28.96
C THR A 22 -0.97 30.67 -28.12
N ALA A 23 -0.87 29.42 -28.59
CA ALA A 23 -0.04 28.40 -27.96
C ALA A 23 1.45 28.67 -28.17
N ALA A 24 2.00 29.59 -27.37
CA ALA A 24 3.45 29.79 -27.26
C ALA A 24 4.05 28.63 -26.45
N ALA A 25 4.43 27.55 -27.14
CA ALA A 25 5.24 26.50 -26.55
C ALA A 25 6.59 27.08 -26.11
N LYS A 26 6.72 27.31 -24.80
CA LYS A 26 8.03 27.44 -24.14
C LYS A 26 8.44 26.05 -23.66
N ASP A 27 9.72 25.72 -23.78
CA ASP A 27 10.31 24.46 -23.35
C ASP A 27 10.42 24.33 -21.82
N GLY A 28 9.30 24.51 -21.13
CA GLY A 28 9.11 23.99 -19.78
C GLY A 28 8.91 22.48 -19.88
N ALA A 29 10.03 21.73 -19.95
CA ALA A 29 10.00 20.29 -19.80
C ALA A 29 9.29 19.97 -18.47
N ALA A 30 8.08 19.41 -18.56
CA ALA A 30 7.31 19.04 -17.40
C ALA A 30 8.04 17.91 -16.68
N VAL A 31 8.81 18.26 -15.64
CA VAL A 31 9.44 17.30 -14.76
C VAL A 31 8.31 16.57 -14.03
N LEU A 32 7.91 15.43 -14.61
CA LEU A 32 7.12 14.41 -13.97
C LEU A 32 7.99 13.79 -12.87
N SER A 33 8.14 14.53 -11.76
CA SER A 33 8.69 14.01 -10.53
C SER A 33 7.93 12.73 -10.20
N GLU A 34 8.64 11.61 -10.12
CA GLU A 34 8.04 10.34 -9.73
C GLU A 34 7.30 10.52 -8.39
N PRO A 35 6.09 9.95 -8.22
CA PRO A 35 5.37 10.08 -6.96
C PRO A 35 6.26 9.63 -5.81
N ILE A 36 6.41 10.48 -4.77
CA ILE A 36 7.19 10.13 -3.58
C ILE A 36 6.60 8.84 -3.02
N ALA A 37 7.37 7.75 -3.13
CA ALA A 37 6.91 6.43 -2.72
C ALA A 37 6.51 6.46 -1.22
N PRO A 38 5.37 5.86 -0.86
CA PRO A 38 4.86 5.94 0.51
C PRO A 38 5.86 5.32 1.49
N GLN A 39 6.48 6.16 2.32
CA GLN A 39 7.42 5.73 3.36
C GLN A 39 6.82 4.73 4.34
N ASN A 40 5.50 4.70 4.50
CA ASN A 40 4.79 3.72 5.30
C ASN A 40 3.66 3.09 4.47
N THR A 41 3.72 1.77 4.30
CA THR A 41 2.69 0.98 3.58
C THR A 41 2.10 -0.04 4.54
N ALA A 42 0.81 0.08 4.85
CA ALA A 42 0.04 -0.95 5.53
C ALA A 42 -0.72 -1.79 4.49
N TYR A 43 -0.86 -3.08 4.73
CA TYR A 43 -1.52 -4.03 3.81
C TYR A 43 -2.34 -5.06 4.57
N THR A 44 -3.29 -5.66 3.86
CA THR A 44 -3.97 -6.90 4.24
C THR A 44 -4.18 -7.73 2.99
N PHE A 45 -3.72 -8.97 3.02
CA PHE A 45 -3.91 -9.96 1.97
C PHE A 45 -4.84 -11.05 2.48
N GLU A 46 -5.78 -11.50 1.64
CA GLU A 46 -6.70 -12.59 1.95
C GLU A 46 -6.65 -13.63 0.83
N TYR A 47 -6.55 -14.90 1.22
CA TYR A 47 -6.36 -16.03 0.33
C TYR A 47 -7.48 -17.04 0.57
N ALA A 48 -8.38 -17.16 -0.39
CA ALA A 48 -9.43 -18.19 -0.36
C ALA A 48 -8.81 -19.56 -0.63
N CYS A 49 -8.97 -20.49 0.32
CA CYS A 49 -8.55 -21.87 0.16
C CYS A 49 -9.70 -22.77 -0.35
N PRO A 50 -9.39 -23.91 -0.99
CA PRO A 50 -10.39 -24.95 -1.27
C PRO A 50 -10.99 -25.47 0.04
N ARG A 51 -12.32 -25.71 0.04
CA ARG A 51 -13.01 -26.30 1.20
C ARG A 51 -12.45 -27.69 1.53
N PRO A 52 -12.35 -28.08 2.82
CA PRO A 52 -12.95 -27.42 3.99
C PRO A 52 -12.22 -26.17 4.50
N LEU A 53 -10.94 -25.99 4.15
CA LEU A 53 -10.04 -25.04 4.79
C LEU A 53 -10.55 -23.57 4.69
N PRO A 54 -10.66 -22.82 5.80
CA PRO A 54 -11.06 -21.41 5.77
C PRO A 54 -10.04 -20.50 5.05
N ALA A 55 -10.48 -19.30 4.67
CA ALA A 55 -9.60 -18.30 4.06
C ALA A 55 -8.52 -17.81 5.04
N VAL A 56 -7.28 -17.68 4.56
CA VAL A 56 -6.14 -17.18 5.34
C VAL A 56 -6.01 -15.67 5.14
N ARG A 57 -5.89 -14.90 6.22
CA ARG A 57 -5.67 -13.44 6.17
C ARG A 57 -4.33 -13.07 6.82
N ILE A 58 -3.58 -12.21 6.15
CA ILE A 58 -2.27 -11.72 6.60
C ILE A 58 -2.28 -10.19 6.51
N SER A 59 -2.26 -9.52 7.66
CA SER A 59 -2.14 -8.06 7.76
C SER A 59 -0.75 -7.68 8.26
N GLY A 60 -0.24 -6.54 7.80
CA GLY A 60 1.08 -6.07 8.20
C GLY A 60 1.38 -4.64 7.74
N ASP A 61 2.59 -4.20 8.03
CA ASP A 61 3.11 -2.91 7.61
C ASP A 61 4.60 -2.96 7.28
N SER A 62 5.01 -2.14 6.31
CA SER A 62 6.39 -1.86 5.93
C SER A 62 6.67 -0.37 6.09
N ARG A 63 7.67 -0.01 6.92
CA ARG A 63 8.00 1.38 7.29
C ARG A 63 9.43 1.76 6.94
N TRP A 64 9.64 2.93 6.38
CA TRP A 64 10.96 3.54 6.24
C TRP A 64 11.60 3.77 7.61
N ARG A 65 12.92 3.61 7.67
CA ARG A 65 13.76 4.05 8.78
C ARG A 65 14.78 5.04 8.27
N ASP A 66 15.05 6.07 9.06
CA ASP A 66 15.99 7.14 8.72
C ASP A 66 17.43 6.65 8.48
N SER A 67 17.74 5.43 8.92
CA SER A 67 18.97 4.69 8.60
C SER A 67 19.08 4.19 7.14
N GLY A 68 18.06 4.41 6.29
CA GLY A 68 18.08 4.12 4.84
C GLY A 68 17.37 2.83 4.39
N GLY A 69 16.73 2.11 5.33
CA GLY A 69 16.09 0.81 5.10
C GLY A 69 14.58 0.78 5.39
N TYR A 70 13.96 -0.40 5.21
CA TYR A 70 12.56 -0.65 5.57
C TYR A 70 12.47 -1.63 6.75
N ALA A 71 11.48 -1.48 7.63
CA ALA A 71 11.06 -2.49 8.60
C ALA A 71 9.70 -3.05 8.19
N ALA A 72 9.68 -4.31 7.75
CA ALA A 72 8.47 -5.09 7.55
C ALA A 72 8.03 -5.82 8.82
N ARG A 73 6.72 -5.98 9.00
CA ARG A 73 6.10 -6.58 10.18
C ARG A 73 4.73 -7.16 9.86
N VAL A 74 4.43 -8.37 10.33
CA VAL A 74 3.07 -8.93 10.38
C VAL A 74 2.37 -8.41 11.65
N THR A 75 1.19 -7.80 11.49
CA THR A 75 0.39 -7.22 12.57
C THR A 75 -0.80 -8.08 12.96
N ALA A 76 -1.35 -8.85 12.03
CA ALA A 76 -2.35 -9.89 12.30
C ALA A 76 -2.19 -11.04 11.31
N LEU A 77 -2.54 -12.24 11.77
CA LEU A 77 -2.56 -13.47 10.98
C LEU A 77 -3.77 -14.27 11.46
N SER A 78 -4.62 -14.72 10.55
CA SER A 78 -5.81 -15.51 10.90
C SER A 78 -6.17 -16.51 9.82
N ILE A 79 -6.98 -17.50 10.21
CA ILE A 79 -7.62 -18.45 9.31
C ILE A 79 -9.12 -18.53 9.67
N GLY A 80 -9.97 -18.07 8.76
CA GLY A 80 -11.40 -17.91 9.01
C GLY A 80 -11.69 -16.95 10.17
N LYS A 81 -11.94 -17.51 11.36
CA LYS A 81 -12.19 -16.79 12.63
C LYS A 81 -11.12 -17.04 13.71
N ALA A 82 -10.18 -17.96 13.50
CA ALA A 82 -9.10 -18.21 14.45
C ALA A 82 -7.95 -17.23 14.19
N GLU A 83 -7.49 -16.52 15.23
CA GLU A 83 -6.43 -15.51 15.13
C GLU A 83 -5.16 -15.96 15.84
N ALA A 84 -4.01 -15.77 15.19
CA ALA A 84 -2.71 -16.11 15.74
C ALA A 84 -2.35 -15.16 16.90
N ASN A 85 -2.04 -15.73 18.06
CA ASN A 85 -1.78 -14.96 19.26
C ASN A 85 -0.50 -14.10 19.18
N ALA A 86 -0.36 -13.14 20.09
CA ALA A 86 0.76 -12.19 20.11
C ALA A 86 2.16 -12.84 20.23
N SER A 87 2.28 -14.05 20.81
CA SER A 87 3.54 -14.80 20.85
C SER A 87 3.91 -15.33 19.46
N VAL A 88 2.94 -15.88 18.71
CA VAL A 88 3.13 -16.29 17.32
C VAL A 88 3.54 -15.10 16.44
N LEU A 89 2.82 -13.98 16.53
CA LEU A 89 3.18 -12.75 15.80
C LEU A 89 4.59 -12.26 16.17
N THR A 90 4.97 -12.32 17.44
CA THR A 90 6.33 -11.98 17.89
C THR A 90 7.39 -12.92 17.29
N GLN A 91 7.09 -14.23 17.19
CA GLN A 91 8.00 -15.22 16.62
C GLN A 91 8.13 -15.11 15.09
N ILE A 92 7.07 -14.71 14.38
CA ILE A 92 7.14 -14.37 12.94
C ILE A 92 7.98 -13.11 12.77
N ASN A 93 7.70 -12.06 13.55
CA ASN A 93 8.37 -10.76 13.41
C ASN A 93 9.88 -10.80 13.73
N ARG A 94 10.32 -11.69 14.64
CA ARG A 94 11.75 -11.95 14.91
C ARG A 94 12.51 -12.62 13.76
N ARG A 95 11.83 -13.09 12.70
CA ARG A 95 12.43 -13.76 11.54
C ARG A 95 12.51 -12.88 10.29
N PHE A 96 12.12 -11.60 10.36
CA PHE A 96 12.37 -10.66 9.26
C PHE A 96 13.85 -10.20 9.27
N PRO A 97 14.48 -10.10 8.09
CA PRO A 97 15.78 -9.43 7.94
C PRO A 97 15.78 -7.98 8.41
N ALA A 98 16.97 -7.51 8.79
CA ALA A 98 17.16 -6.24 9.49
C ALA A 98 16.81 -4.98 8.66
N ASP A 99 16.59 -5.08 7.34
CA ASP A 99 16.13 -4.00 6.44
C ASP A 99 15.05 -4.45 5.44
N ALA A 100 14.27 -5.46 5.83
CA ALA A 100 13.23 -6.07 5.00
C ALA A 100 12.11 -5.10 4.56
N LEU A 101 11.83 -5.07 3.25
CA LEU A 101 10.58 -4.58 2.65
C LEU A 101 9.74 -5.79 2.23
N GLN A 102 8.51 -5.92 2.73
CA GLN A 102 7.65 -7.07 2.41
C GLN A 102 6.95 -6.89 1.05
N GLU A 103 6.91 -7.99 0.29
CA GLU A 103 6.12 -8.19 -0.93
C GLU A 103 4.86 -9.03 -0.60
N ARG A 104 3.90 -9.15 -1.51
CA ARG A 104 2.73 -10.03 -1.37
C ARG A 104 3.18 -11.48 -1.04
N PRO A 105 2.73 -12.05 0.10
CA PRO A 105 3.05 -13.43 0.47
C PRO A 105 2.64 -14.46 -0.59
N TRP A 106 3.30 -15.61 -0.56
CA TRP A 106 2.81 -16.82 -1.20
C TRP A 106 2.07 -17.68 -0.17
N VAL A 107 0.93 -18.24 -0.54
CA VAL A 107 0.14 -19.13 0.32
C VAL A 107 -0.24 -20.38 -0.47
N THR A 108 0.13 -21.54 0.07
CA THR A 108 -0.23 -22.85 -0.46
C THR A 108 -1.17 -23.53 0.53
N CYS A 109 -2.45 -23.62 0.17
CA CYS A 109 -3.47 -24.33 0.94
C CYS A 109 -3.22 -25.86 0.87
N MET A 110 -3.41 -26.55 1.98
CA MET A 110 -3.24 -28.00 2.14
C MET A 110 -4.44 -28.56 2.92
N GLU A 111 -4.45 -29.85 3.25
CA GLU A 111 -5.46 -30.42 4.15
C GLU A 111 -5.23 -29.92 5.60
N GLY A 112 -6.25 -29.33 6.22
CA GLY A 112 -6.21 -28.83 7.61
C GLY A 112 -5.26 -27.65 7.92
N ALA A 113 -4.49 -27.17 6.94
CA ALA A 113 -3.47 -26.15 7.13
C ALA A 113 -3.10 -25.40 5.84
N ALA A 114 -2.46 -24.23 5.97
CA ALA A 114 -1.85 -23.52 4.86
C ALA A 114 -0.36 -23.23 5.12
N ARG A 115 0.50 -23.42 4.12
CA ARG A 115 1.90 -22.98 4.17
C ARG A 115 2.00 -21.56 3.64
N VAL A 116 2.60 -20.68 4.42
CA VAL A 116 2.82 -19.26 4.12
C VAL A 116 4.31 -19.01 3.92
N GLU A 117 4.65 -18.31 2.84
CA GLU A 117 5.96 -17.69 2.63
C GLU A 117 5.78 -16.17 2.59
N ILE A 118 6.36 -15.46 3.56
CA ILE A 118 6.48 -14.02 3.47
C ILE A 118 7.60 -13.69 2.49
N ARG A 119 7.24 -13.05 1.37
CA ARG A 119 8.17 -12.65 0.31
C ARG A 119 8.71 -11.26 0.59
N LEU A 120 9.93 -10.97 0.14
CA LEU A 120 10.61 -9.69 0.33
C LEU A 120 10.93 -9.03 -1.02
N VAL A 121 11.14 -7.72 -1.04
CA VAL A 121 11.48 -6.94 -2.24
C VAL A 121 12.99 -6.69 -2.34
N ASP A 122 13.61 -7.07 -3.47
CA ASP A 122 14.93 -6.60 -3.88
C ASP A 122 14.79 -5.19 -4.48
N ARG A 123 15.04 -4.18 -3.65
CA ARG A 123 14.95 -2.76 -4.05
C ARG A 123 15.96 -2.35 -5.12
N ALA A 124 17.06 -3.09 -5.30
CA ALA A 124 18.05 -2.81 -6.33
C ALA A 124 17.66 -3.41 -7.70
N LYS A 125 16.69 -4.32 -7.74
CA LYS A 125 16.21 -4.99 -8.97
C LYS A 125 14.72 -4.78 -9.27
N GLY A 126 13.98 -4.12 -8.38
CA GLY A 126 12.55 -3.83 -8.57
C GLY A 126 11.67 -5.07 -8.60
N GLY A 127 12.04 -6.12 -7.86
CA GLY A 127 11.34 -7.42 -7.90
C GLY A 127 11.49 -8.21 -6.60
N VAL A 128 11.15 -9.50 -6.62
CA VAL A 128 11.22 -10.35 -5.42
C VAL A 128 12.68 -10.68 -5.08
N SER A 129 13.02 -10.58 -3.80
CA SER A 129 14.33 -10.91 -3.27
C SER A 129 14.65 -12.40 -3.32
N ARG A 130 15.95 -12.70 -3.36
CA ARG A 130 16.51 -14.04 -3.10
C ARG A 130 16.72 -14.30 -1.60
N GLU A 131 16.62 -13.26 -0.78
CA GLU A 131 16.59 -13.37 0.67
C GLU A 131 15.23 -13.94 1.11
N ALA A 132 15.26 -14.97 1.96
CA ALA A 132 14.06 -15.58 2.51
C ALA A 132 13.46 -14.72 3.63
N GLY A 133 12.19 -14.36 3.52
CA GLY A 133 11.39 -13.92 4.66
C GLY A 133 10.86 -15.12 5.47
N PRO A 134 10.10 -14.86 6.55
CA PRO A 134 9.50 -15.92 7.36
C PRO A 134 8.69 -16.95 6.55
N ILE A 135 9.00 -18.24 6.74
CA ILE A 135 8.23 -19.38 6.21
C ILE A 135 7.64 -20.16 7.38
N PHE A 136 6.35 -20.50 7.28
CA PHE A 136 5.64 -21.24 8.31
C PHE A 136 4.39 -21.96 7.77
N VAL A 137 3.80 -22.83 8.58
CA VAL A 137 2.50 -23.46 8.35
C VAL A 137 1.54 -22.97 9.44
N ILE A 138 0.32 -22.62 9.06
CA ILE A 138 -0.78 -22.27 9.96
C ILE A 138 -1.88 -23.35 9.89
N ASP A 139 -2.30 -23.88 11.05
CA ASP A 139 -3.42 -24.83 11.16
C ASP A 139 -4.78 -24.11 11.32
N GLU A 140 -5.90 -24.85 11.21
CA GLU A 140 -7.27 -24.30 11.38
C GLU A 140 -7.55 -23.65 12.75
N SER A 141 -6.69 -23.87 13.76
CA SER A 141 -6.77 -23.23 15.08
C SER A 141 -5.88 -21.99 15.22
N ALA A 142 -5.24 -21.57 14.12
CA ALA A 142 -4.24 -20.50 14.05
C ALA A 142 -2.96 -20.74 14.89
N ASN A 143 -2.64 -22.00 15.21
CA ASN A 143 -1.30 -22.36 15.65
C ASN A 143 -0.33 -22.27 14.47
N VAL A 144 0.95 -22.04 14.75
CA VAL A 144 1.98 -21.84 13.70
C VAL A 144 3.21 -22.69 13.97
N GLU A 145 3.56 -23.51 12.97
CA GLU A 145 4.80 -24.29 12.92
C GLU A 145 5.77 -23.63 11.93
N PHE A 146 6.99 -23.32 12.36
CA PHE A 146 8.00 -22.74 11.47
C PHE A 146 8.69 -23.81 10.61
N ARG A 147 9.20 -23.40 9.44
CA ARG A 147 9.98 -24.22 8.52
C ARG A 147 11.38 -23.64 8.31
#